data_AF-A0A8J6S6D3-F1
#
_entry.id   AF-A0A8J6S6D3-F1
#
_cell.length_a   1.000
_cell.length_b   1.000
_cell.length_c   1.000
_cell.angle_alpha   90.00
_cell.angle_beta   90.00
_cell.angle_gamma   90.00
#
_symmetry.space_group_name_H-M   'P 1'
#
loop_
_entity.id
_entity.type
_entity.pdbx_description
1 polymer ?
#
loop_
_entity_poly.entity_id
_entity_poly.type
_entity_poly.pdbx_seq_one_letter_code
_entity_poly.pdbx_strand_id
1 'polypeptide(L)'
;MQQIFDPIRHKNVKAKVKEAIKLEFNHCCAYCGSKSKRLTLDHVLASSKGGVNSWFNLVPACAKCNSSKGSKNLTDWYTVSLPCYRKERLQRILNRYSVKSGTFLPNRLKGFAYFG
;
A
#
# COMPACT_ATOMS: atom_id res chain seq x y z
N MET A 1 -14.52 -45.25 10.88
CA MET A 1 -13.53 -44.16 10.88
C MET A 1 -13.56 -43.49 9.51
N GLN A 2 -14.22 -42.35 9.39
CA GLN A 2 -14.07 -41.46 8.24
C GLN A 2 -13.59 -40.13 8.81
N GLN A 3 -12.30 -39.84 8.64
CA GLN A 3 -11.76 -38.54 8.99
C GLN A 3 -12.27 -37.53 7.98
N ILE A 4 -13.13 -36.63 8.44
CA ILE A 4 -13.62 -35.48 7.71
C ILE A 4 -12.42 -34.55 7.44
N PHE A 5 -12.08 -34.33 6.17
CA PHE A 5 -11.09 -33.32 5.77
C PHE A 5 -11.73 -31.95 5.95
N ASP A 6 -11.43 -31.29 7.06
CA ASP A 6 -11.96 -29.96 7.38
C ASP A 6 -11.29 -28.91 6.46
N PRO A 7 -12.00 -28.32 5.48
CA PRO A 7 -11.36 -27.42 4.54
C PRO A 7 -10.96 -26.14 5.27
N ILE A 8 -9.65 -25.92 5.40
CA ILE A 8 -9.04 -24.74 6.03
C ILE A 8 -9.79 -23.49 5.61
N ARG A 9 -10.40 -22.81 6.59
CA ARG A 9 -11.31 -21.67 6.39
C ARG A 9 -10.55 -20.43 5.88
N HIS A 10 -10.24 -20.38 4.58
CA HIS A 10 -9.42 -19.36 3.93
C HIS A 10 -9.94 -17.91 4.05
N LYS A 11 -11.24 -17.71 4.36
CA LYS A 11 -11.85 -16.37 4.50
C LYS A 11 -11.19 -15.51 5.59
N ASN A 12 -10.59 -16.11 6.62
CA ASN A 12 -9.97 -15.37 7.72
C ASN A 12 -8.54 -14.88 7.42
N VAL A 13 -7.82 -15.52 6.49
CA VAL A 13 -6.42 -15.16 6.19
C VAL A 13 -6.35 -13.78 5.54
N LYS A 14 -7.20 -13.50 4.54
CA LYS A 14 -7.24 -12.19 3.88
C LYS A 14 -7.57 -11.06 4.86
N ALA A 15 -8.52 -11.27 5.76
CA ALA A 15 -8.88 -10.27 6.76
C ALA A 15 -7.72 -9.99 7.72
N LYS A 16 -7.04 -11.05 8.21
CA LYS A 16 -5.85 -10.91 9.06
C LYS A 16 -4.71 -10.16 8.37
N VAL A 17 -4.42 -10.45 7.10
CA VAL A 17 -3.39 -9.74 6.33
C VAL A 17 -3.75 -8.26 6.18
N LYS A 18 -5.01 -7.94 5.85
CA LYS A 18 -5.47 -6.55 5.75
C LYS A 18 -5.29 -5.80 7.07
N GLU A 19 -5.60 -6.45 8.17
CA GLU A 19 -5.46 -5.88 9.51
C GLU A 19 -4.01 -5.67 9.91
N ALA A 20 -3.13 -6.66 9.65
CA ALA A 20 -1.70 -6.54 9.88
C ALA A 20 -1.07 -5.36 9.12
N ILE A 21 -1.49 -5.12 7.87
CA ILE A 21 -1.05 -3.96 7.09
C ILE A 21 -1.50 -2.64 7.76
N LYS A 22 -2.73 -2.56 8.29
CA LYS A 22 -3.19 -1.34 8.99
C LYS A 22 -2.43 -1.12 10.29
N LEU A 23 -2.18 -2.18 11.04
CA LEU A 23 -1.46 -2.15 12.32
C LEU A 23 -0.03 -1.66 12.14
N GLU A 24 0.68 -2.12 11.10
CA GLU A 24 2.04 -1.67 10.76
C GLU A 24 2.14 -0.14 10.54
N PHE A 25 1.02 0.50 10.14
CA PHE A 25 0.92 1.95 9.97
C PHE A 25 0.18 2.64 11.11
N ASN A 26 0.07 2.01 12.28
CA ASN A 26 -0.59 2.55 13.46
C ASN A 26 -2.04 2.99 13.19
N HIS A 27 -2.74 2.29 12.30
CA HIS A 27 -4.08 2.68 11.84
C HIS A 27 -4.16 4.12 11.31
N CYS A 28 -3.07 4.59 10.69
CA CYS A 28 -3.01 5.86 10.00
C CYS A 28 -2.93 5.64 8.48
N CYS A 29 -3.41 6.61 7.71
CA CYS A 29 -3.16 6.64 6.27
C CYS A 29 -1.66 6.76 6.00
N ALA A 30 -1.11 5.89 5.15
CA ALA A 30 0.29 5.89 4.76
C ALA A 30 0.71 7.21 4.09
N TYR A 31 -0.22 7.89 3.42
CA TYR A 31 0.04 9.13 2.67
C TYR A 31 -0.05 10.38 3.56
N CYS A 32 -1.22 10.69 4.12
CA CYS A 32 -1.39 11.93 4.90
C CYS A 32 -1.11 11.77 6.40
N GLY A 33 -1.01 10.53 6.91
CA GLY A 33 -0.83 10.25 8.34
C GLY A 33 -2.10 10.40 9.18
N SER A 34 -3.25 10.72 8.61
CA SER A 34 -4.49 10.87 9.38
C SER A 34 -4.97 9.53 9.92
N LYS A 35 -5.43 9.51 11.18
CA LYS A 35 -6.20 8.39 11.73
C LYS A 35 -7.59 8.40 11.09
N SER A 36 -8.06 7.24 10.65
CA SER A 36 -9.41 7.10 10.09
C SER A 36 -10.02 5.80 10.53
N LYS A 37 -11.30 5.83 10.91
CA LYS A 37 -12.09 4.62 11.19
C LYS A 37 -12.31 3.77 9.93
N ARG A 38 -12.19 4.36 8.74
CA ARG A 38 -12.42 3.71 7.44
C ARG A 38 -11.18 3.83 6.54
N LEU A 39 -10.12 3.12 6.91
CA LEU A 39 -8.97 2.92 6.03
C LEU A 39 -9.24 1.79 5.03
N THR A 40 -9.00 2.08 3.76
CA THR A 40 -8.93 1.09 2.69
C THR A 40 -7.49 0.66 2.46
N LEU A 41 -7.26 -0.36 1.63
CA LEU A 41 -5.93 -0.66 1.12
C LEU A 41 -5.80 -0.13 -0.31
N ASP A 42 -4.69 0.54 -0.58
CA ASP A 42 -4.32 1.04 -1.90
C ASP A 42 -3.05 0.35 -2.39
N HIS A 43 -2.91 0.22 -3.71
CA HIS A 43 -1.74 -0.37 -4.34
C HIS A 43 -0.65 0.69 -4.54
N VAL A 44 0.56 0.44 -4.03
CA VAL A 44 1.75 1.29 -4.22
C VAL A 44 2.05 1.45 -5.72
N LEU A 45 2.19 0.34 -6.44
CA LEU A 45 2.11 0.28 -7.90
C LEU A 45 0.67 -0.05 -8.27
N ALA A 46 -0.02 0.85 -8.99
CA ALA A 46 -1.40 0.64 -9.39
C ALA A 46 -1.61 -0.69 -10.14
N SER A 47 -2.71 -1.38 -9.87
CA SER A 47 -3.02 -2.66 -10.53
C SER A 47 -3.10 -2.53 -12.06
N SER A 48 -3.67 -1.43 -12.56
CA SER A 48 -3.71 -1.12 -14.00
C SER A 48 -2.33 -0.88 -14.64
N LYS A 49 -1.28 -0.76 -13.84
CA LYS A 49 0.13 -0.60 -14.26
C LYS A 49 0.97 -1.83 -13.94
N GLY A 50 0.33 -2.98 -13.69
CA GLY A 50 0.99 -4.26 -13.37
C GLY A 50 1.26 -4.46 -11.87
N GLY A 51 0.64 -3.68 -11.00
CA GLY A 51 0.72 -3.87 -9.56
C GLY A 51 0.02 -5.14 -9.10
N VAL A 52 0.76 -6.04 -8.44
CA VAL A 52 0.20 -7.29 -7.91
C VAL A 52 -0.60 -7.04 -6.62
N ASN A 53 -1.62 -7.86 -6.38
CA ASN A 53 -2.44 -7.81 -5.16
C ASN A 53 -1.78 -8.57 -4.00
N SER A 54 -0.55 -8.18 -3.70
CA SER A 54 0.27 -8.77 -2.64
C SER A 54 0.45 -7.77 -1.49
N TRP A 55 0.57 -8.29 -0.28
CA TRP A 55 0.70 -7.51 0.95
C TRP A 55 1.91 -6.55 0.99
N PHE A 56 2.93 -6.77 0.14
CA PHE A 56 4.04 -5.83 -0.04
C PHE A 56 3.69 -4.61 -0.89
N ASN A 57 2.72 -4.75 -1.80
CA ASN A 57 2.24 -3.69 -2.70
C ASN A 57 1.03 -2.95 -2.12
N LEU A 58 0.56 -3.31 -0.93
CA LEU A 58 -0.62 -2.71 -0.32
C LEU A 58 -0.25 -1.84 0.88
N VAL A 59 -0.85 -0.65 0.96
CA VAL A 59 -0.72 0.29 2.07
C VAL A 59 -2.09 0.82 2.52
N PRO A 60 -2.26 1.19 3.80
CA PRO A 60 -3.52 1.77 4.25
C PRO A 60 -3.69 3.20 3.75
N ALA A 61 -4.85 3.51 3.20
CA ALA A 61 -5.19 4.82 2.66
C ALA A 61 -6.56 5.28 3.16
N CYS A 62 -6.69 6.58 3.45
CA CYS A 62 -8.00 7.18 3.67
C CYS A 62 -8.71 7.35 2.31
N ALA A 63 -10.04 7.46 2.32
CA ALA A 63 -10.83 7.58 1.10
C ALA A 63 -10.38 8.75 0.20
N LYS A 64 -10.09 9.92 0.78
CA LYS A 64 -9.63 11.11 0.05
C LYS A 64 -8.30 10.86 -0.67
N CYS A 65 -7.30 10.35 0.02
CA CYS A 65 -5.99 10.09 -0.58
C CYS A 65 -6.05 8.95 -1.61
N ASN A 66 -6.79 7.88 -1.30
CA ASN A 66 -6.95 6.75 -2.22
C ASN A 66 -7.60 7.19 -3.55
N SER A 67 -8.71 7.94 -3.47
CA SER A 67 -9.40 8.48 -4.64
C SER A 67 -8.52 9.49 -5.41
N SER A 68 -7.82 10.37 -4.70
CA SER A 68 -6.91 11.36 -5.32
C SER A 68 -5.75 10.69 -6.08
N LYS A 69 -5.17 9.62 -5.52
CA LYS A 69 -4.10 8.88 -6.17
C LYS A 69 -4.61 8.14 -7.41
N GLY A 70 -5.65 7.33 -7.25
CA GLY A 70 -6.15 6.46 -8.31
C GLY A 70 -5.02 5.60 -8.91
N SER A 71 -4.88 5.64 -10.24
CA SER A 71 -3.86 4.90 -11.01
C SER A 71 -2.56 5.68 -11.25
N LYS A 72 -2.40 6.88 -10.64
CA LYS A 72 -1.20 7.69 -10.80
C LYS A 72 0.04 7.00 -10.20
N ASN A 73 1.21 7.37 -10.69
CA ASN A 73 2.48 6.94 -10.08
C ASN A 73 2.53 7.47 -8.64
N LEU A 74 2.92 6.63 -7.68
CA LEU A 74 2.97 7.01 -6.27
C LEU A 74 3.83 8.25 -6.05
N THR A 75 5.04 8.27 -6.59
CA THR A 75 6.00 9.34 -6.31
C THR A 75 5.52 10.65 -6.91
N ASP A 76 5.17 10.65 -8.20
CA ASP A 76 4.71 11.87 -8.90
C ASP A 76 3.44 12.44 -8.27
N TRP A 77 2.46 11.58 -7.97
CA TRP A 77 1.23 12.04 -7.34
C TRP A 77 1.51 12.57 -5.94
N TYR A 78 2.31 11.87 -5.14
CA TYR A 78 2.47 12.24 -3.75
C TYR A 78 3.26 13.54 -3.56
N THR A 79 4.29 13.77 -4.39
CA THR A 79 5.10 15.00 -4.34
C THR A 79 4.37 16.22 -4.90
N VAL A 80 3.53 16.04 -5.93
CA VAL A 80 2.88 17.16 -6.62
C VAL A 80 1.48 17.45 -6.07
N SER A 81 0.70 16.41 -5.75
CA SER A 81 -0.75 16.56 -5.52
C SER A 81 -1.17 16.63 -4.06
N LEU A 82 -0.28 16.33 -3.10
CA LEU A 82 -0.64 16.30 -1.68
C LEU A 82 0.00 17.46 -0.91
N PRO A 83 -0.80 18.42 -0.40
CA PRO A 83 -0.29 19.51 0.44
C PRO A 83 0.42 19.03 1.71
N CYS A 84 0.08 17.83 2.19
CA CYS A 84 0.67 17.21 3.38
C CYS A 84 1.80 16.22 3.03
N TYR A 85 2.42 16.37 1.86
CA TYR A 85 3.59 15.59 1.45
C TYR A 85 4.66 15.63 2.54
N ARG A 86 5.23 14.45 2.82
CA ARG A 86 6.41 14.30 3.67
C ARG A 86 7.35 13.27 3.05
N LYS A 87 8.60 13.67 2.83
CA LYS A 87 9.63 12.82 2.23
C LYS A 87 9.81 11.51 2.99
N GLU A 88 9.75 11.56 4.32
CA GLU A 88 9.93 10.42 5.20
C GLU A 88 8.83 9.37 5.01
N ARG A 89 7.59 9.80 4.75
CA ARG A 89 6.47 8.89 4.48
C ARG A 89 6.63 8.20 3.13
N LEU A 90 7.03 8.97 2.11
CA LEU A 90 7.30 8.41 0.78
C LEU A 90 8.40 7.36 0.88
N GLN A 91 9.54 7.71 1.47
CA GLN A 91 10.67 6.80 1.66
C GLN A 91 10.29 5.57 2.45
N ARG A 92 9.50 5.70 3.53
CA ARG A 92 8.98 4.57 4.28
C ARG A 92 8.17 3.61 3.40
N ILE A 93 7.29 4.12 2.54
CA ILE A 93 6.48 3.29 1.63
C ILE A 93 7.36 2.59 0.58
N LEU A 94 8.28 3.34 -0.03
CA LEU A 94 9.20 2.82 -1.05
C LEU A 94 10.13 1.75 -0.48
N ASN A 95 10.77 2.01 0.66
CA ASN A 95 11.64 1.06 1.33
C ASN A 95 10.87 -0.20 1.74
N ARG A 96 9.65 -0.03 2.28
CA ARG A 96 8.76 -1.14 2.60
C ARG A 96 8.47 -2.00 1.36
N TYR A 97 8.18 -1.38 0.23
CA TYR A 97 7.92 -2.12 -1.01
C TYR A 97 9.14 -2.93 -1.43
N SER A 98 10.32 -2.31 -1.48
CA SER A 98 11.55 -2.98 -1.93
C SER A 98 11.97 -4.13 -1.02
N VAL A 99 12.04 -3.90 0.29
CA VAL A 99 12.45 -4.95 1.24
C VAL A 99 11.51 -6.14 1.17
N LYS A 100 10.19 -5.89 1.10
CA LYS A 100 9.19 -6.98 1.20
C LYS A 100 8.86 -7.64 -0.13
N SER A 101 9.15 -7.00 -1.26
CA SER A 101 9.09 -7.66 -2.58
C SER A 101 10.36 -8.46 -2.88
N GLY A 102 11.46 -8.23 -2.17
CA GLY A 102 12.77 -8.77 -2.52
C GLY A 102 13.32 -8.18 -3.81
N THR A 103 12.79 -7.04 -4.27
CA THR A 103 13.17 -6.40 -5.54
C THR A 103 13.69 -4.99 -5.32
N PHE A 104 14.64 -4.57 -6.16
CA PHE A 104 15.02 -3.17 -6.23
C PHE A 104 13.84 -2.31 -6.69
N LEU A 105 13.79 -1.05 -6.24
CA LEU A 105 12.68 -0.13 -6.55
C LEU A 105 12.40 -0.12 -8.06
N PRO A 106 11.20 -0.54 -8.50
CA PRO A 106 10.88 -0.53 -9.92
C PRO A 106 10.88 0.90 -10.43
N ASN A 107 11.39 1.12 -11.65
CA ASN A 107 11.43 2.46 -12.27
C ASN A 107 10.03 3.12 -12.31
N ARG A 108 8.97 2.30 -12.40
CA ARG A 108 7.56 2.74 -12.34
C ARG A 108 7.14 3.35 -10.99
N LEU A 109 7.97 3.27 -9.96
CA LEU A 109 7.78 3.94 -8.66
C LEU A 109 8.77 5.07 -8.43
N LYS A 110 9.85 5.19 -9.22
CA LYS A 110 10.85 6.24 -9.04
C LYS A 110 10.30 7.62 -9.41
N GLY A 111 9.32 7.70 -10.32
CA GLY A 111 8.72 8.98 -10.71
C GLY A 111 9.73 9.90 -11.41
N PHE A 112 9.26 11.04 -11.90
CA PHE A 112 10.11 12.06 -12.52
C PHE A 112 10.90 12.85 -11.47
N ALA A 113 10.35 13.00 -10.26
CA ALA A 113 10.94 13.77 -9.18
C ALA A 113 12.19 13.14 -8.51
N TYR A 114 12.58 11.91 -8.86
CA TYR A 114 13.83 11.28 -8.36
C TYR A 114 15.06 11.54 -9.25
N PHE A 115 14.86 12.08 -10.45
CA PHE A 115 15.93 12.28 -11.44
C PHE A 115 16.26 13.76 -11.70
N GLY A 116 15.76 14.66 -10.83
CA GLY A 116 16.04 16.10 -10.85
C GLY A 116 16.71 16.55 -9.57
#